data_AF-A0A2V6D7D9-F1
#
_entry.id   AF-A0A2V6D7D9-F1
#
_cell.length_a   1.000
_cell.length_b   1.000
_cell.length_c   1.000
_cell.angle_alpha   90.00
_cell.angle_beta   90.00
_cell.angle_gamma   90.00
#
_symmetry.space_group_name_H-M   'P 1'
#
loop_
_entity.id
_entity.type
_entity.pdbx_description
1 polymer ?
#
loop_
_entity_poly.entity_id
_entity_poly.type
_entity_poly.pdbx_seq_one_letter_code
_entity_poly.pdbx_strand_id
1 'polypeptide(L)'
;MAAAWDRTLAVAPGDANTRMARALLDLESGADMQPGYETIRRIVTEDPSATDGIAEKWLYFALCRRDAAEMASALASLPPEGIIPWNIRIPRSFFAGLAARVRNDATSAETAFNAARVEMEEIVRQQPDYAQALCVLGMSNAALGRKQDALSQSRRAVELLPVTKDALAGAAVLTNLAITYAWVGEKDLAIKQLEEVVRIPAPISYGQLRLHPFWDSLRDDPRFEKLIGESKKPIALK
;
A
#
# COMPACT_ATOMS: atom_id res chain seq x y z
N MET A 1 21.06 -1.39 4.99
CA MET A 1 20.36 -0.72 3.87
C MET A 1 20.51 0.80 3.92
N ALA A 2 20.32 1.46 5.07
CA ALA A 2 20.51 2.91 5.23
C ALA A 2 21.85 3.43 4.69
N ALA A 3 22.97 2.85 5.15
CA ALA A 3 24.31 3.24 4.69
C ALA A 3 24.55 3.06 3.17
N ALA A 4 23.78 2.21 2.48
CA ALA A 4 23.85 2.10 1.03
C ALA A 4 23.19 3.30 0.36
N TRP A 5 21.99 3.68 0.83
CA TRP A 5 21.29 4.88 0.36
C TRP A 5 22.04 6.17 0.69
N ASP A 6 22.66 6.26 1.87
CA ASP A 6 23.47 7.42 2.25
C ASP A 6 24.67 7.60 1.30
N ARG A 7 25.30 6.49 0.88
CA ARG A 7 26.37 6.52 -0.13
C ARG A 7 25.84 6.92 -1.52
N THR A 8 24.68 6.42 -1.94
CA THR A 8 24.06 6.83 -3.21
C THR A 8 23.72 8.33 -3.19
N LEU A 9 23.21 8.85 -2.08
CA LEU A 9 22.93 10.27 -1.89
C LEU A 9 24.19 11.13 -1.90
N ALA A 10 25.33 10.61 -1.42
CA ALA A 10 26.59 11.32 -1.54
C ALA A 10 27.04 11.51 -3.00
N VAL A 11 26.67 10.58 -3.90
CA VAL A 11 26.98 10.65 -5.34
C VAL A 11 25.99 11.52 -6.10
N ALA A 12 24.69 11.41 -5.80
CA ALA A 12 23.62 12.13 -6.47
C ALA A 12 22.72 12.86 -5.46
N PRO A 13 23.22 13.90 -4.77
CA PRO A 13 22.49 14.52 -3.67
C PRO A 13 21.23 15.25 -4.14
N GLY A 14 21.10 15.56 -5.44
CA GLY A 14 19.95 16.23 -6.05
C GLY A 14 18.79 15.30 -6.43
N ASP A 15 18.99 13.98 -6.49
CA ASP A 15 17.99 13.08 -7.03
C ASP A 15 16.81 12.89 -6.07
N ALA A 16 15.64 13.42 -6.46
CA ALA A 16 14.42 13.40 -5.66
C ALA A 16 13.98 11.98 -5.27
N ASN A 17 14.13 11.03 -6.20
CA ASN A 17 13.74 9.64 -5.97
C ASN A 17 14.63 8.96 -4.94
N THR A 18 15.95 9.14 -5.01
CA THR A 18 16.91 8.61 -4.05
C THR A 18 16.70 9.23 -2.66
N ARG A 19 16.45 10.54 -2.58
CA ARG A 19 16.10 11.20 -1.31
C ARG A 19 14.85 10.58 -0.68
N MET A 20 13.81 10.39 -1.49
CA MET A 20 12.57 9.79 -1.01
C MET A 20 12.71 8.30 -0.67
N ALA A 21 13.53 7.54 -1.38
CA ALA A 21 13.82 6.15 -1.06
C ALA A 21 14.55 6.02 0.29
N ARG A 22 15.49 6.93 0.58
CA ARG A 22 16.16 6.98 1.89
C ARG A 22 15.17 7.31 3.01
N ALA A 23 14.32 8.30 2.82
CA ALA A 23 13.33 8.70 3.82
C ALA A 23 12.26 7.62 4.05
N LEU A 24 11.88 6.90 3.00
CA LEU A 24 10.96 5.76 3.11
C LEU A 24 11.53 4.70 4.07
N LEU A 25 12.84 4.46 4.08
CA LEU A 25 13.44 3.51 5.02
C LEU A 25 13.22 3.90 6.49
N ASP A 26 13.25 5.19 6.82
CA ASP A 26 13.00 5.67 8.19
C ASP A 26 11.53 5.43 8.58
N LEU A 27 10.60 5.62 7.64
CA LEU A 27 9.20 5.27 7.82
C LEU A 27 9.04 3.77 8.01
N GLU A 28 9.54 2.94 7.09
CA GLU A 28 9.36 1.48 7.09
C GLU A 28 9.95 0.81 8.34
N SER A 29 11.13 1.25 8.78
CA SER A 29 11.86 0.62 9.90
C SER A 29 11.55 1.24 11.26
N GLY A 30 11.29 2.55 11.30
CA GLY A 30 11.14 3.32 12.54
C GLY A 30 9.73 3.84 12.80
N ALA A 31 8.83 3.75 11.82
CA ALA A 31 7.59 4.52 11.79
C ALA A 31 7.84 6.05 11.94
N ASP A 32 8.98 6.53 11.45
CA ASP A 32 9.34 7.94 11.47
C ASP A 32 8.97 8.61 10.13
N MET A 33 8.01 9.53 10.17
CA MET A 33 7.53 10.25 9.00
C MET A 33 8.27 11.57 8.78
N GLN A 34 9.03 12.06 9.78
CA GLN A 34 9.58 13.42 9.77
C GLN A 34 10.60 13.63 8.64
N PRO A 35 11.58 12.73 8.41
CA PRO A 35 12.55 12.91 7.32
C PRO A 35 11.89 12.98 5.95
N GLY A 36 10.87 12.14 5.71
CA GLY A 36 10.15 12.13 4.43
C GLY A 36 9.28 13.35 4.24
N TYR A 37 8.59 13.82 5.29
CA TYR A 37 7.83 15.07 5.24
C TYR A 37 8.70 16.27 4.87
N GLU A 38 9.85 16.42 5.52
CA GLU A 38 10.81 17.50 5.22
C GLU A 38 11.35 17.39 3.78
N THR A 39 11.66 16.17 3.35
CA THR A 39 12.15 15.89 1.99
C THR A 39 11.10 16.26 0.94
N ILE A 40 9.83 15.87 1.13
CA ILE A 40 8.72 16.20 0.24
C ILE A 40 8.57 17.71 0.13
N ARG A 41 8.51 18.43 1.26
CA ARG A 41 8.38 19.90 1.26
C ARG A 41 9.51 20.58 0.51
N ARG A 42 10.72 20.09 0.70
CA ARG A 42 11.91 20.60 0.01
C ARG A 42 11.80 20.37 -1.50
N ILE A 43 11.45 19.16 -1.94
CA ILE A 43 11.27 18.84 -3.37
C ILE A 43 10.19 19.73 -3.99
N VAL A 44 9.01 19.82 -3.36
CA VAL A 44 7.89 20.65 -3.85
C VAL A 44 8.27 22.14 -3.95
N THR A 45 9.18 22.63 -3.10
CA THR A 45 9.60 24.03 -3.11
C THR A 45 10.74 24.30 -4.10
N GLU A 46 11.74 23.41 -4.16
CA GLU A 46 12.96 23.58 -4.95
C GLU A 46 12.78 23.14 -6.42
N ASP A 47 12.03 22.06 -6.65
CA ASP A 47 11.79 21.48 -7.98
C ASP A 47 10.39 20.85 -8.06
N PRO A 48 9.35 21.67 -8.30
CA PRO A 48 7.99 21.18 -8.50
C PRO A 48 7.85 20.18 -9.66
N SER A 49 8.77 20.19 -10.63
CA SER A 49 8.69 19.26 -11.78
C SER A 49 9.08 17.82 -11.41
N ALA A 50 9.80 17.64 -10.29
CA ALA A 50 10.20 16.34 -9.79
C ALA A 50 9.10 15.61 -9.00
N THR A 51 7.94 16.24 -8.75
CA THR A 51 6.87 15.64 -7.93
C THR A 51 6.29 14.38 -8.54
N ASP A 52 6.21 14.31 -9.87
CA ASP A 52 5.69 13.13 -10.58
C ASP A 52 6.59 11.92 -10.33
N GLY A 53 7.92 12.13 -10.25
CA GLY A 53 8.89 11.09 -9.95
C GLY A 53 8.76 10.52 -8.54
N ILE A 54 8.13 11.25 -7.61
CA ILE A 54 7.98 10.82 -6.20
C ILE A 54 6.52 10.56 -5.80
N ALA A 55 5.56 10.66 -6.73
CA ALA A 55 4.14 10.71 -6.44
C ALA A 55 3.62 9.52 -5.60
N GLU A 56 4.09 8.30 -5.88
CA GLU A 56 3.77 7.10 -5.08
C GLU A 56 4.20 7.25 -3.62
N LYS A 57 5.46 7.64 -3.39
CA LYS A 57 6.02 7.79 -2.04
C LYS A 57 5.35 8.97 -1.35
N TRP A 58 5.12 10.06 -2.06
CA TRP A 58 4.40 11.21 -1.54
C TRP A 58 2.99 10.80 -1.07
N LEU A 59 2.24 10.05 -1.88
CA LEU A 59 0.92 9.57 -1.49
C LEU A 59 0.98 8.68 -0.24
N TYR A 60 1.96 7.78 -0.14
CA TYR A 60 2.15 6.95 1.05
C TYR A 60 2.35 7.83 2.31
N PHE A 61 3.29 8.77 2.27
CA PHE A 61 3.51 9.67 3.41
C PHE A 61 2.27 10.50 3.74
N ALA A 62 1.57 11.03 2.73
CA ALA A 62 0.35 11.81 2.91
C ALA A 62 -0.77 10.99 3.55
N LEU A 63 -0.96 9.73 3.12
CA LEU A 63 -1.88 8.78 3.72
C LEU A 63 -1.53 8.54 5.18
N CYS A 64 -0.27 8.22 5.49
CA CYS A 64 0.21 8.01 6.86
C CYS A 64 -0.01 9.21 7.78
N ARG A 65 0.24 10.42 7.27
CA ARG A 65 0.03 11.69 7.98
C ARG A 65 -1.44 12.10 8.06
N ARG A 66 -2.31 11.46 7.27
CA ARG A 66 -3.74 11.79 7.15
C ARG A 66 -3.96 13.25 6.69
N ASP A 67 -3.03 13.79 5.90
CA ASP A 67 -3.09 15.17 5.41
C ASP A 67 -3.86 15.28 4.10
N ALA A 68 -5.01 15.96 4.14
CA ALA A 68 -5.92 16.05 3.01
C ALA A 68 -5.33 16.80 1.81
N ALA A 69 -4.56 17.86 2.05
CA ALA A 69 -3.98 18.67 0.99
C ALA A 69 -2.83 17.91 0.32
N GLU A 70 -1.96 17.29 1.11
CA GLU A 70 -0.88 16.46 0.57
C GLU A 70 -1.41 15.26 -0.21
N MET A 71 -2.48 14.58 0.28
CA MET A 71 -3.09 13.47 -0.47
C MET A 71 -3.63 13.95 -1.82
N ALA A 72 -4.28 15.12 -1.86
CA ALA A 72 -4.79 15.67 -3.12
C ALA A 72 -3.67 16.02 -4.10
N SER A 73 -2.59 16.66 -3.64
CA SER A 73 -1.44 16.99 -4.47
C SER A 73 -0.70 15.75 -4.97
N ALA A 74 -0.45 14.77 -4.10
CA ALA A 74 0.19 13.52 -4.49
C ALA A 74 -0.65 12.73 -5.50
N LEU A 75 -1.97 12.66 -5.28
CA LEU A 75 -2.90 12.05 -6.23
C LEU A 75 -2.85 12.76 -7.58
N ALA A 76 -2.76 14.10 -7.62
CA ALA A 76 -2.68 14.86 -8.86
C ALA A 76 -1.47 14.46 -9.71
N SER A 77 -0.31 14.23 -9.08
CA SER A 77 0.93 13.79 -9.72
C SER A 77 1.02 12.29 -10.03
N LEU A 78 0.05 11.47 -9.62
CA LEU A 78 0.05 10.06 -10.01
C LEU A 78 -0.25 9.88 -11.51
N PRO A 79 0.44 8.95 -12.18
CA PRO A 79 0.15 8.65 -13.58
C PRO A 79 -1.27 8.07 -13.73
N PRO A 80 -1.89 8.19 -14.92
CA PRO A 80 -3.25 7.70 -15.17
C PRO A 80 -3.43 6.21 -14.84
N GLU A 81 -2.40 5.41 -15.08
CA GLU A 81 -2.39 3.96 -14.86
C GLU A 81 -2.40 3.57 -13.37
N GLY A 82 -2.12 4.52 -12.47
CA GLY A 82 -2.04 4.32 -11.03
C GLY A 82 -0.63 3.95 -10.54
N ILE A 83 -0.54 3.03 -9.59
CA ILE A 83 0.74 2.60 -8.99
C ILE A 83 0.91 1.12 -9.28
N ILE A 84 2.14 0.67 -9.56
CA ILE A 84 2.45 -0.72 -9.87
C ILE A 84 3.42 -1.30 -8.81
N PRO A 85 3.01 -1.39 -7.53
CA PRO A 85 3.84 -1.99 -6.52
C PRO A 85 3.96 -3.51 -6.76
N TRP A 86 5.18 -4.05 -6.72
CA TRP A 86 5.44 -5.50 -6.74
C TRP A 86 4.71 -6.26 -7.87
N ASN A 87 4.67 -5.65 -9.07
CA ASN A 87 4.01 -6.17 -10.27
C ASN A 87 2.47 -6.31 -10.17
N ILE A 88 1.82 -5.56 -9.28
CA ILE A 88 0.37 -5.45 -9.20
C ILE A 88 -0.04 -4.04 -9.59
N ARG A 89 -0.73 -3.85 -10.71
CA ARG A 89 -1.26 -2.53 -11.08
C ARG A 89 -2.49 -2.21 -10.25
N ILE A 90 -2.40 -1.16 -9.43
CA ILE A 90 -3.51 -0.62 -8.63
C ILE A 90 -3.92 0.73 -9.24
N PRO A 91 -5.17 0.89 -9.72
CA PRO A 91 -5.61 2.11 -10.38
C PRO A 91 -5.52 3.37 -9.51
N ARG A 92 -5.31 4.53 -10.15
CA ARG A 92 -5.36 5.83 -9.47
C ARG A 92 -6.70 6.06 -8.74
N SER A 93 -7.80 5.57 -9.31
CA SER A 93 -9.14 5.62 -8.71
C SER A 93 -9.23 4.88 -7.37
N PHE A 94 -8.51 3.77 -7.20
CA PHE A 94 -8.45 3.05 -5.92
C PHE A 94 -7.81 3.92 -4.83
N PHE A 95 -6.70 4.58 -5.14
CA PHE A 95 -6.02 5.48 -4.21
C PHE A 95 -6.83 6.74 -3.92
N ALA A 96 -7.56 7.27 -4.90
CA ALA A 96 -8.52 8.35 -4.66
C ALA A 96 -9.63 7.92 -3.68
N GLY A 97 -10.15 6.70 -3.82
CA GLY A 97 -11.11 6.12 -2.89
C GLY A 97 -10.55 5.96 -1.48
N LEU A 98 -9.31 5.48 -1.37
CA LEU A 98 -8.60 5.35 -0.11
C LEU A 98 -8.42 6.72 0.58
N ALA A 99 -7.96 7.74 -0.15
CA ALA A 99 -7.78 9.08 0.38
C ALA A 99 -9.12 9.71 0.81
N ALA A 100 -10.19 9.54 0.04
CA ALA A 100 -11.53 9.97 0.42
C ALA A 100 -12.02 9.27 1.69
N ARG A 101 -11.83 7.95 1.80
CA ARG A 101 -12.18 7.17 2.99
C ARG A 101 -11.43 7.66 4.23
N VAL A 102 -10.13 7.94 4.09
CA VAL A 102 -9.30 8.52 5.16
C VAL A 102 -9.84 9.88 5.64
N ARG A 103 -10.40 10.68 4.74
CA ARG A 103 -11.04 11.97 5.05
C ARG A 103 -12.48 11.82 5.56
N ASN A 104 -12.97 10.59 5.78
CA ASN A 104 -14.36 10.29 6.10
C ASN A 104 -15.38 10.83 5.07
N ASP A 105 -14.95 10.94 3.81
CA ASP A 105 -15.76 11.39 2.68
C ASP A 105 -16.36 10.18 1.97
N ALA A 106 -17.45 9.65 2.53
CA ALA A 106 -18.06 8.39 2.10
C ALA A 106 -18.50 8.42 0.62
N THR A 107 -19.10 9.52 0.17
CA THR A 107 -19.59 9.67 -1.20
C THR A 107 -18.45 9.64 -2.21
N SER A 108 -17.37 10.40 -1.97
CA SER A 108 -16.21 10.40 -2.86
C SER A 108 -15.47 9.05 -2.81
N ALA A 109 -15.42 8.40 -1.65
CA ALA A 109 -14.82 7.09 -1.49
C ALA A 109 -15.57 6.03 -2.30
N GLU A 110 -16.90 5.95 -2.14
CA GLU A 110 -17.76 5.03 -2.89
C GLU A 110 -17.61 5.24 -4.40
N THR A 111 -17.68 6.49 -4.85
CA THR A 111 -17.53 6.84 -6.28
C THR A 111 -16.19 6.34 -6.83
N ALA A 112 -15.10 6.63 -6.14
CA ALA A 112 -13.75 6.30 -6.62
C ALA A 112 -13.44 4.80 -6.53
N PHE A 113 -13.85 4.11 -5.47
CA PHE A 113 -13.72 2.65 -5.39
C PHE A 113 -14.59 1.93 -6.43
N ASN A 114 -15.77 2.47 -6.75
CA ASN A 114 -16.59 1.91 -7.82
C ASN A 114 -15.92 2.08 -9.20
N ALA A 115 -15.27 3.21 -9.45
CA ALA A 115 -14.48 3.41 -10.67
C ALA A 115 -13.32 2.40 -10.76
N ALA A 116 -12.59 2.17 -9.67
CA ALA A 116 -11.53 1.16 -9.60
C ALA A 116 -12.08 -0.26 -9.84
N ARG A 117 -13.24 -0.59 -9.26
CA ARG A 117 -13.94 -1.87 -9.44
C ARG A 117 -14.27 -2.10 -10.92
N VAL A 118 -14.89 -1.13 -11.59
CA VAL A 118 -15.26 -1.23 -13.02
C VAL A 118 -14.03 -1.44 -13.91
N GLU A 119 -12.95 -0.71 -13.63
CA GLU A 119 -11.69 -0.86 -14.38
C GLU A 119 -11.07 -2.26 -14.21
N MET A 120 -11.06 -2.81 -13.00
CA MET A 120 -10.55 -4.17 -12.76
C MET A 120 -11.49 -5.26 -13.30
N GLU A 121 -12.81 -5.06 -13.27
CA GLU A 121 -13.78 -5.96 -13.89
C GLU A 121 -13.57 -6.09 -15.39
N GLU A 122 -13.24 -5.00 -16.07
CA GLU A 122 -12.89 -5.03 -17.50
C GLU A 122 -11.70 -5.95 -17.77
N ILE A 123 -10.63 -5.80 -16.99
CA ILE A 123 -9.42 -6.60 -17.13
C ILE A 123 -9.71 -8.07 -16.83
N VAL A 124 -10.44 -8.36 -15.75
CA VAL A 124 -10.80 -9.72 -15.38
C VAL A 124 -11.71 -10.36 -16.44
N ARG A 125 -12.59 -9.60 -17.10
CA ARG A 125 -13.41 -10.13 -18.19
C ARG A 125 -12.58 -10.56 -19.38
N GLN A 126 -11.53 -9.81 -19.70
CA GLN A 126 -10.60 -10.14 -20.78
C GLN A 126 -9.62 -11.25 -20.38
N GLN A 127 -9.26 -11.33 -19.10
CA GLN A 127 -8.31 -12.30 -18.54
C GLN A 127 -8.83 -12.85 -17.20
N PRO A 128 -9.75 -13.83 -17.22
CA PRO A 128 -10.42 -14.32 -16.00
C PRO A 128 -9.51 -14.87 -14.92
N ASP A 129 -8.33 -15.38 -15.30
CA ASP A 129 -7.33 -15.93 -14.40
C ASP A 129 -6.16 -14.96 -14.11
N TYR A 130 -6.33 -13.66 -14.40
CA TYR A 130 -5.32 -12.66 -14.05
C TYR A 130 -5.38 -12.30 -12.55
N ALA A 131 -4.60 -13.02 -11.75
CA ALA A 131 -4.60 -12.95 -10.29
C ALA A 131 -4.44 -11.53 -9.73
N GLN A 132 -3.54 -10.73 -10.31
CA GLN A 132 -3.28 -9.37 -9.85
C GLN A 132 -4.53 -8.48 -9.99
N ALA A 133 -5.27 -8.57 -11.10
CA ALA A 133 -6.52 -7.81 -11.27
C ALA A 133 -7.63 -8.30 -10.34
N LEU A 134 -7.77 -9.63 -10.17
CA LEU A 134 -8.71 -10.22 -9.20
C LEU A 134 -8.44 -9.74 -7.77
N CYS A 135 -7.16 -9.62 -7.40
CA CYS A 135 -6.75 -9.14 -6.10
C CYS A 135 -7.19 -7.69 -5.84
N VAL A 136 -6.97 -6.79 -6.81
CA VAL A 136 -7.37 -5.37 -6.69
C VAL A 136 -8.89 -5.21 -6.77
N LEU A 137 -9.56 -6.03 -7.57
CA LEU A 137 -11.01 -6.10 -7.62
C LEU A 137 -11.59 -6.52 -6.26
N GLY A 138 -10.98 -7.51 -5.62
CA GLY A 138 -11.35 -7.97 -4.28
C GLY A 138 -11.24 -6.87 -3.23
N MET A 139 -10.14 -6.12 -3.20
CA MET A 139 -9.97 -4.97 -2.30
C MET A 139 -10.99 -3.85 -2.58
N SER A 140 -11.28 -3.57 -3.86
CA SER A 140 -12.28 -2.56 -4.24
C SER A 140 -13.69 -2.96 -3.78
N ASN A 141 -14.04 -4.23 -3.93
CA ASN A 141 -15.30 -4.79 -3.42
C ASN A 141 -15.36 -4.75 -1.89
N ALA A 142 -14.25 -5.02 -1.20
CA ALA A 142 -14.18 -4.89 0.25
C ALA A 142 -14.47 -3.46 0.72
N ALA A 143 -13.89 -2.47 0.05
CA ALA A 143 -14.12 -1.06 0.35
C ALA A 143 -15.56 -0.61 0.10
N LEU A 144 -16.26 -1.26 -0.84
CA LEU A 144 -17.67 -1.02 -1.16
C LEU A 144 -18.65 -1.85 -0.31
N GLY A 145 -18.16 -2.59 0.69
CA GLY A 145 -18.99 -3.44 1.55
C GLY A 145 -19.50 -4.73 0.90
N ARG A 146 -19.01 -5.06 -0.31
CA ARG A 146 -19.38 -6.27 -1.07
C ARG A 146 -18.57 -7.47 -0.60
N LYS A 147 -18.83 -7.88 0.64
CA LYS A 147 -18.01 -8.88 1.36
C LYS A 147 -17.82 -10.19 0.61
N GLN A 148 -18.89 -10.79 0.09
CA GLN A 148 -18.79 -12.11 -0.55
C GLN A 148 -17.96 -12.05 -1.84
N ASP A 149 -18.18 -11.04 -2.68
CA ASP A 149 -17.41 -10.81 -3.90
C ASP A 149 -15.93 -10.59 -3.58
N ALA A 150 -15.66 -9.74 -2.59
CA ALA A 150 -14.30 -9.42 -2.14
C ALA A 150 -13.51 -10.66 -1.71
N LEU A 151 -14.14 -11.53 -0.90
CA LEU A 151 -13.53 -12.75 -0.41
C LEU A 151 -13.34 -13.78 -1.52
N SER A 152 -14.33 -13.95 -2.39
CA SER A 152 -14.25 -14.88 -3.52
C SER A 152 -13.07 -14.53 -4.44
N GLN A 153 -12.99 -13.27 -4.87
CA GLN A 153 -11.97 -12.81 -5.81
C GLN A 153 -10.57 -12.80 -5.21
N SER A 154 -10.42 -12.34 -3.96
CA SER A 154 -9.11 -12.28 -3.31
C SER A 154 -8.55 -13.67 -3.02
N ARG A 155 -9.39 -14.64 -2.64
CA ARG A 155 -8.97 -16.04 -2.46
C ARG A 155 -8.58 -16.67 -3.80
N ARG A 156 -9.38 -16.45 -4.85
CA ARG A 156 -9.06 -16.93 -6.19
C ARG A 156 -7.73 -16.37 -6.71
N ALA A 157 -7.42 -15.11 -6.41
CA ALA A 157 -6.13 -14.52 -6.75
C ALA A 157 -4.96 -15.27 -6.09
N VAL A 158 -5.08 -15.64 -4.81
CA VAL A 158 -4.05 -16.44 -4.10
C VAL A 158 -3.90 -17.84 -4.70
N GLU A 159 -5.00 -18.49 -5.07
CA GLU A 159 -4.96 -19.81 -5.74
C GLU A 159 -4.22 -19.77 -7.08
N LEU A 160 -4.43 -18.70 -7.86
CA LEU A 160 -3.84 -18.53 -9.19
C LEU A 160 -2.37 -18.08 -9.15
N LEU A 161 -2.00 -17.33 -8.12
CA LEU A 161 -0.65 -16.80 -7.92
C LEU A 161 -0.16 -17.02 -6.47
N PRO A 162 0.12 -18.28 -6.10
CA PRO A 162 0.72 -18.57 -4.80
C PRO A 162 2.19 -18.12 -4.77
N VAL A 163 2.73 -17.93 -3.56
CA VAL A 163 4.15 -17.58 -3.32
C VAL A 163 5.11 -18.60 -3.94
N THR A 164 4.72 -19.87 -4.04
CA THR A 164 5.52 -20.93 -4.68
C THR A 164 5.64 -20.77 -6.19
N LYS A 165 4.73 -20.02 -6.82
CA LYS A 165 4.72 -19.74 -8.26
C LYS A 165 5.47 -18.44 -8.57
N ASP A 166 5.23 -17.41 -7.77
CA ASP A 166 5.95 -16.14 -7.83
C ASP A 166 6.12 -15.62 -6.41
N ALA A 167 7.34 -15.65 -5.89
CA ALA A 167 7.62 -15.28 -4.51
C ALA A 167 7.29 -13.81 -4.23
N LEU A 168 7.41 -12.94 -5.24
CA LEU A 168 7.26 -11.51 -5.10
C LEU A 168 5.80 -11.10 -5.24
N ALA A 169 5.20 -11.42 -6.39
CA ALA A 169 3.83 -11.06 -6.68
C ALA A 169 2.86 -11.88 -5.81
N GLY A 170 3.18 -13.14 -5.51
CA GLY A 170 2.39 -13.98 -4.60
C GLY A 170 2.38 -13.44 -3.17
N ALA A 171 3.50 -12.93 -2.66
CA ALA A 171 3.54 -12.29 -1.34
C ALA A 171 2.72 -10.98 -1.30
N ALA A 172 2.73 -10.21 -2.40
CA ALA A 172 1.90 -9.02 -2.54
C ALA A 172 0.39 -9.37 -2.61
N VAL A 173 0.01 -10.44 -3.31
CA VAL A 173 -1.37 -10.94 -3.34
C VAL A 173 -1.83 -11.42 -1.95
N LEU A 174 -0.99 -12.14 -1.19
CA LEU A 174 -1.30 -12.52 0.20
C LEU A 174 -1.47 -11.30 1.11
N THR A 175 -0.62 -10.29 0.95
CA THR A 175 -0.72 -9.02 1.69
C THR A 175 -2.06 -8.35 1.42
N ASN A 176 -2.45 -8.25 0.16
CA ASN A 176 -3.72 -7.66 -0.23
C ASN A 176 -4.93 -8.49 0.23
N LEU A 177 -4.82 -9.82 0.32
CA LEU A 177 -5.85 -10.65 0.95
C LEU A 177 -6.03 -10.29 2.44
N ALA A 178 -4.93 -10.04 3.17
CA ALA A 178 -5.00 -9.57 4.55
C ALA A 178 -5.69 -8.19 4.66
N ILE A 179 -5.41 -7.27 3.73
CA ILE A 179 -6.11 -5.97 3.63
C ILE A 179 -7.61 -6.18 3.41
N THR A 180 -7.97 -7.04 2.46
CA THR A 180 -9.37 -7.39 2.19
C THR A 180 -10.07 -7.91 3.44
N TYR A 181 -9.47 -8.87 4.16
CA TYR A 181 -10.03 -9.38 5.42
C TYR A 181 -10.25 -8.27 6.45
N ALA A 182 -9.25 -7.40 6.64
CA ALA A 182 -9.34 -6.29 7.57
C ALA A 182 -10.50 -5.33 7.24
N TRP A 183 -10.75 -5.08 5.96
CA TRP A 183 -11.80 -4.15 5.50
C TRP A 183 -13.20 -4.75 5.55
N VAL A 184 -13.35 -6.07 5.40
CA VAL A 184 -14.65 -6.74 5.53
C VAL A 184 -14.97 -7.18 6.97
N GLY A 185 -14.14 -6.79 7.94
CA GLY A 185 -14.31 -7.08 9.37
C GLY A 185 -13.88 -8.47 9.80
N GLU A 186 -13.22 -9.25 8.94
CA GLU A 186 -12.70 -10.58 9.24
C GLU A 186 -11.35 -10.49 9.99
N LYS A 187 -11.34 -9.87 11.17
CA LYS A 187 -10.10 -9.54 11.93
C LYS A 187 -9.24 -10.78 12.21
N ASP A 188 -9.86 -11.90 12.58
CA ASP A 188 -9.15 -13.16 12.86
C ASP A 188 -8.38 -13.67 11.64
N LEU A 189 -9.02 -13.63 10.45
CA LEU A 189 -8.38 -14.04 9.21
C LEU A 189 -7.30 -13.04 8.77
N ALA A 190 -7.53 -11.74 8.94
CA ALA A 190 -6.55 -10.71 8.63
C ALA A 190 -5.26 -10.89 9.44
N ILE A 191 -5.39 -11.08 10.76
CA ILE A 191 -4.26 -11.25 11.68
C ILE A 191 -3.52 -12.56 11.38
N LYS A 192 -4.24 -13.67 11.19
CA LYS A 192 -3.63 -14.95 10.81
C LYS A 192 -2.84 -14.81 9.50
N GLN A 193 -3.40 -14.14 8.50
CA GLN A 193 -2.72 -13.94 7.23
C GLN A 193 -1.46 -13.07 7.39
N LEU A 194 -1.53 -12.01 8.21
CA LEU A 194 -0.37 -11.17 8.51
C LEU A 194 0.74 -11.95 9.24
N GLU A 195 0.41 -12.85 10.16
CA GLU A 195 1.40 -13.70 10.84
C GLU A 195 2.20 -14.60 9.87
N GLU A 196 1.59 -14.99 8.74
CA GLU A 196 2.27 -15.71 7.67
C GLU A 196 3.12 -14.76 6.81
N VAL A 197 2.55 -13.62 6.41
CA VAL A 197 3.19 -12.65 5.51
C VAL A 197 4.43 -12.02 6.13
N VAL A 198 4.44 -11.70 7.43
CA VAL A 198 5.61 -11.11 8.11
C VAL A 198 6.82 -12.05 8.18
N ARG A 199 6.65 -13.34 7.87
CA ARG A 199 7.72 -14.35 7.90
C ARG A 199 8.41 -14.54 6.54
N ILE A 200 7.89 -13.91 5.49
CA ILE A 200 8.44 -13.99 4.13
C ILE A 200 8.80 -12.58 3.63
N PRO A 201 9.66 -12.44 2.60
CA PRO A 201 9.87 -11.17 1.93
C PRO A 201 8.56 -10.71 1.27
N ALA A 202 7.87 -9.76 1.91
CA ALA A 202 6.57 -9.26 1.50
C ALA A 202 6.52 -7.73 1.66
N PRO A 203 5.57 -7.05 0.99
CA PRO A 203 5.35 -5.62 1.17
C PRO A 203 4.65 -5.30 2.50
N ILE A 204 5.24 -5.71 3.62
CA ILE A 204 4.81 -5.42 4.98
C ILE A 204 6.04 -5.05 5.81
N SER A 205 5.96 -3.92 6.50
CA SER A 205 6.97 -3.46 7.45
C SER A 205 6.33 -2.98 8.75
N TYR A 206 7.16 -2.80 9.77
CA TYR A 206 6.76 -2.18 11.02
C TYR A 206 6.09 -0.82 10.79
N GLY A 207 6.69 0.05 9.98
CA GLY A 207 6.17 1.36 9.63
C GLY A 207 4.80 1.29 8.97
N GLN A 208 4.64 0.40 7.99
CA GLN A 208 3.38 0.24 7.31
C GLN A 208 2.27 -0.23 8.24
N LEU A 209 2.50 -1.30 9.02
CA LEU A 209 1.52 -1.81 9.98
C LEU A 209 1.15 -0.73 11.00
N ARG A 210 2.14 0.05 11.45
CA ARG A 210 1.96 1.09 12.46
C ARG A 210 1.33 2.39 11.93
N LEU A 211 1.41 2.71 10.65
CA LEU A 211 0.97 4.04 10.16
C LEU A 211 -0.03 4.01 9.02
N HIS A 212 0.01 2.99 8.16
CA HIS A 212 -0.79 2.98 6.94
C HIS A 212 -2.28 2.75 7.26
N PRO A 213 -3.22 3.46 6.60
CA PRO A 213 -4.66 3.34 6.85
C PRO A 213 -5.28 2.01 6.47
N PHE A 214 -4.53 1.13 5.79
CA PHE A 214 -4.99 -0.23 5.48
C PHE A 214 -5.37 -1.02 6.72
N TRP A 215 -4.70 -0.74 7.84
CA TRP A 215 -4.76 -1.54 9.06
C TRP A 215 -5.52 -0.86 10.20
N ASP A 216 -6.15 0.30 9.94
CA ASP A 216 -6.80 1.09 10.99
C ASP A 216 -7.88 0.30 11.74
N SER A 217 -8.59 -0.62 11.06
CA SER A 217 -9.59 -1.49 11.68
C SER A 217 -9.03 -2.59 12.59
N LEU A 218 -7.72 -2.83 12.59
CA LEU A 218 -7.06 -3.86 13.41
C LEU A 218 -6.35 -3.28 14.64
N ARG A 219 -6.17 -1.96 14.72
CA ARG A 219 -5.35 -1.30 15.78
C ARG A 219 -5.90 -1.45 17.19
N ASP A 220 -7.18 -1.78 17.32
CA ASP A 220 -7.83 -2.06 18.60
C ASP A 220 -7.65 -3.51 19.05
N ASP A 221 -7.08 -4.39 18.22
CA ASP A 221 -6.85 -5.80 18.54
C ASP A 221 -5.44 -6.02 19.16
N PRO A 222 -5.34 -6.54 20.40
CA PRO A 222 -4.06 -6.78 21.06
C PRO A 222 -3.12 -7.73 20.29
N ARG A 223 -3.66 -8.65 19.48
CA ARG A 223 -2.85 -9.58 18.68
C ARG A 223 -2.17 -8.84 17.53
N PHE A 224 -2.84 -7.84 16.95
CA PHE A 224 -2.26 -6.98 15.93
C PHE A 224 -1.16 -6.09 16.51
N GLU A 225 -1.37 -5.49 17.69
CA GLU A 225 -0.33 -4.71 18.39
C GLU A 225 0.91 -5.56 18.72
N LYS A 226 0.72 -6.83 19.10
CA LYS A 226 1.82 -7.78 19.28
C LYS A 226 2.59 -8.01 17.98
N LEU A 227 1.88 -8.22 16.86
CA LEU A 227 2.48 -8.40 15.54
C LEU A 227 3.28 -7.16 15.08
N ILE A 228 2.80 -5.95 15.39
CA ILE A 228 3.57 -4.71 15.20
C ILE A 228 4.87 -4.76 16.02
N GLY A 229 4.81 -5.13 17.30
CA GLY A 229 6.00 -5.25 18.15
C GLY A 229 7.03 -6.27 17.64
N GLU A 230 6.56 -7.36 17.03
CA GLU A 230 7.42 -8.38 16.42
C GLU A 230 8.06 -7.91 15.12
N SER A 231 7.32 -7.20 14.26
CA SER A 231 7.82 -6.70 12.96
C SER A 231 8.89 -5.60 13.10
N LYS A 232 9.03 -4.98 14.26
CA LYS A 232 10.15 -4.06 14.57
C LYS A 232 11.50 -4.78 14.67
N LYS A 233 11.50 -6.08 14.99
CA LYS A 233 12.72 -6.85 15.18
C LYS A 233 13.33 -7.20 13.81
N PRO A 234 14.67 -7.21 13.67
CA PRO A 234 15.29 -7.70 12.45
C PRO A 234 14.83 -9.14 12.16
N ILE A 235 14.48 -9.42 10.91
CA ILE A 235 14.19 -10.80 10.49
C ILE A 235 15.48 -11.59 10.68
N ALA A 236 15.47 -12.56 11.59
CA ALA A 236 16.58 -13.49 11.75
C ALA A 236 16.62 -14.38 10.51
N LEU A 237 17.54 -14.10 9.58
CA LEU A 237 17.85 -15.00 8.49
C LEU A 237 18.43 -16.28 9.11
N LYS A 238 17.72 -17.39 8.96
CA LYS A 238 18.23 -18.72 9.28
C LYS A 238 19.05 -19.25 8.10
#